data_AF-A0A151UH24-F1
#
_entry.id   AF-A0A151UH24-F1
#
_cell.length_a   1.000
_cell.length_b   1.000
_cell.length_c   1.000
_cell.angle_alpha   90.00
_cell.angle_beta   90.00
_cell.angle_gamma   90.00
#
_symmetry.space_group_name_H-M   'P 1'
#
loop_
_entity.id
_entity.type
_entity.pdbx_description
1 polymer ?
#
loop_
_entity_poly.entity_id
_entity_poly.type
_entity_poly.pdbx_seq_one_letter_code
_entity_poly.pdbx_strand_id
1 'polypeptide(L)' 'MIYYASRTLDDAQENYTTTEKELLAIVFALDKFLSYLLGSRVVVFTDHATLKYLLKMADSKPRLIRWML' A
#
# COMPACT_ATOMS: atom_id res chain seq x y z
N MET A 1 21.67 5.90 2.97
CA MET A 1 21.47 5.02 1.81
C MET A 1 20.01 5.11 1.40
N ILE A 2 19.71 5.35 0.12
CA ILE A 2 18.33 5.52 -0.38
C ILE A 2 18.06 4.36 -1.35
N TYR A 3 16.92 3.70 -1.19
CA TYR A 3 16.49 2.58 -2.03
C TYR A 3 15.21 2.93 -2.79
N TYR A 4 15.11 2.43 -4.01
CA TYR A 4 13.96 2.62 -4.88
C TYR A 4 13.36 1.26 -5.25
N ALA A 5 12.04 1.19 -5.31
CA ALA A 5 11.31 0.04 -5.80
C ALA A 5 10.11 0.50 -6.62
N SER A 6 9.85 -0.21 -7.71
CA SER A 6 8.67 -0.04 -8.55
C SER A 6 8.20 -1.41 -9.03
N ARG A 7 6.92 -1.52 -9.36
CA ARG A 7 6.29 -2.73 -9.90
C ARG A 7 5.22 -2.32 -10.91
N THR A 8 5.12 -3.11 -11.98
CA THR A 8 4.03 -3.02 -12.95
C THR A 8 2.78 -3.72 -12.40
N LEU A 9 1.61 -3.16 -12.70
CA LEU A 9 0.33 -3.76 -12.35
C LEU A 9 0.02 -4.93 -13.29
N ASP A 10 -0.59 -5.98 -12.76
CA ASP A 10 -1.12 -7.08 -13.58
C ASP A 10 -2.47 -6.67 -14.20
N ASP A 11 -2.91 -7.33 -15.28
CA ASP A 11 -4.14 -6.99 -16.03
C ASP A 11 -5.39 -6.81 -15.12
N ALA A 12 -5.51 -7.63 -14.09
CA ALA A 12 -6.60 -7.51 -13.13
C ALA A 12 -6.49 -6.24 -12.27
N GLN A 13 -5.28 -5.83 -11.92
CA GLN A 13 -4.94 -4.66 -11.10
C GLN A 13 -5.01 -3.35 -11.91
N GLU A 14 -4.81 -3.41 -13.22
CA GLU A 14 -5.01 -2.26 -14.10
C GLU A 14 -6.45 -1.73 -14.04
N ASN A 15 -7.42 -2.61 -13.78
CA ASN A 15 -8.83 -2.27 -13.64
C ASN A 15 -9.19 -1.69 -12.26
N TYR A 16 -8.24 -1.56 -11.33
CA TYR A 16 -8.50 -1.04 -9.99
C TYR A 16 -8.68 0.47 -9.99
N THR A 17 -9.38 0.97 -8.98
CA THR A 17 -9.48 2.43 -8.77
C THR A 17 -8.13 3.00 -8.38
N THR A 18 -7.91 4.30 -8.59
CA THR A 18 -6.64 4.97 -8.24
C THR A 18 -6.24 4.73 -6.78
N THR A 19 -7.20 4.82 -5.85
CA THR A 19 -6.96 4.56 -4.42
C THR A 19 -6.55 3.11 -4.15
N GLU A 20 -7.14 2.13 -4.83
CA GLU A 20 -6.76 0.72 -4.69
C GLU A 20 -5.36 0.45 -5.24
N LYS A 21 -4.99 1.10 -6.35
CA LYS A 21 -3.65 1.00 -6.96
C LYS A 21 -2.57 1.57 -6.05
N GLU A 22 -2.82 2.73 -5.44
CA GLU A 22 -1.87 3.33 -4.52
C GLU A 22 -1.73 2.54 -3.22
N LEU A 23 -2.84 2.01 -2.67
CA LEU A 23 -2.75 1.13 -1.50
C LEU A 23 -1.92 -0.12 -1.82
N LEU A 24 -2.13 -0.71 -2.99
CA LEU A 24 -1.34 -1.85 -3.45
C LEU A 24 0.15 -1.50 -3.57
N ALA A 25 0.48 -0.29 -4.03
CA ALA A 25 1.86 0.19 -4.09
C ALA A 25 2.50 0.30 -2.69
N ILE A 26 1.74 0.76 -1.68
CA ILE A 26 2.20 0.81 -0.29
C ILE A 26 2.45 -0.60 0.24
N VAL A 27 1.50 -1.52 0.05
CA VAL A 27 1.63 -2.94 0.48
C VAL A 27 2.86 -3.58 -0.17
N PHE A 28 3.06 -3.36 -1.47
CA PHE A 28 4.24 -3.85 -2.19
C PHE A 28 5.56 -3.28 -1.62
N ALA A 29 5.62 -1.98 -1.34
CA ALA A 29 6.81 -1.37 -0.76
C ALA A 29 7.11 -1.91 0.65
N LEU A 30 6.09 -2.08 1.49
CA LEU A 30 6.24 -2.65 2.84
C LEU A 30 6.75 -4.10 2.79
N ASP A 31 6.19 -4.92 1.90
CA ASP A 31 6.63 -6.31 1.70
C ASP A 31 8.08 -6.37 1.18
N LYS A 32 8.41 -5.55 0.17
CA LYS A 32 9.74 -5.49 -0.44
C LYS A 32 10.83 -5.08 0.54
N PHE A 33 10.52 -4.15 1.44
CA PHE A 33 11.46 -3.61 2.42
C PHE A 33 11.26 -4.19 3.82
N LEU A 34 10.48 -5.26 3.98
CA LEU A 34 10.12 -5.82 5.29
C LEU A 34 11.35 -6.09 6.16
N SER A 35 12.43 -6.64 5.59
CA SER A 35 13.68 -6.92 6.30
C SER A 35 14.40 -5.67 6.83
N TYR A 36 14.21 -4.52 6.19
CA TYR A 36 14.79 -3.24 6.61
C TYR A 36 13.88 -2.47 7.57
N LEU A 37 12.57 -2.69 7.48
CA LEU A 37 11.55 -1.98 8.25
C LEU A 37 11.18 -2.71 9.54
N LEU A 38 11.54 -3.99 9.68
CA LEU A 38 11.20 -4.82 10.84
C LEU A 38 11.72 -4.21 12.15
N GLY A 39 10.83 -4.05 13.13
CA GLY A 39 11.16 -3.48 14.44
C GLY A 39 11.34 -1.96 14.47
N SER A 40 11.11 -1.26 13.35
CA SER A 40 11.24 0.20 13.25
C SER A 40 9.89 0.88 13.01
N ARG A 41 9.75 2.13 13.50
CA ARG A 41 8.58 2.95 13.17
C ARG A 41 8.70 3.44 11.72
N VAL A 42 7.76 3.04 10.88
CA VAL A 42 7.69 3.45 9.48
C VAL A 42 6.68 4.58 9.31
N VAL A 43 7.06 5.63 8.58
CA VAL A 43 6.16 6.73 8.19
C VAL A 43 6.05 6.72 6.67
N VAL A 44 4.84 6.50 6.17
CA VAL A 44 4.54 6.50 4.73
C VAL A 44 4.01 7.87 4.33
N PHE A 45 4.66 8.50 3.35
CA PHE A 45 4.20 9.74 2.73
C PHE A 45 3.54 9.41 1.41
N THR A 46 2.30 9.88 1.23
CA THR A 46 1.51 9.75 0.02
C THR A 46 0.85 11.09 -0.29
N ASP A 47 0.71 11.40 -1.57
CA ASP A 47 -0.03 12.55 -2.10
C ASP A 47 -1.55 12.39 -1.95
N HIS A 48 -2.05 11.19 -1.66
CA HIS A 48 -3.47 10.90 -1.61
C HIS A 48 -4.03 10.88 -0.18
N ALA A 49 -4.66 11.98 0.23
CA ALA A 49 -5.23 12.14 1.57
C ALA A 49 -6.30 11.09 1.92
N THR A 50 -7.04 10.57 0.92
CA THR A 50 -8.05 9.52 1.08
C THR A 50 -7.49 8.23 1.68
N LEU A 51 -6.23 7.88 1.42
CA LEU A 51 -5.59 6.69 2.01
C LEU A 51 -5.47 6.78 3.54
N LYS A 52 -5.27 7.99 4.07
CA LYS A 52 -5.22 8.24 5.52
C LYS A 52 -6.55 7.92 6.20
N TYR A 53 -7.66 8.12 5.49
CA TYR A 53 -8.99 7.77 5.97
C TYR A 53 -9.30 6.30 5.75
N LEU A 54 -8.85 5.73 4.64
CA LEU A 54 -9.07 4.32 4.31
C LEU A 54 -8.39 3.39 5.31
N LEU A 55 -7.17 3.69 5.77
CA LEU A 55 -6.51 2.93 6.83
C LEU A 55 -7.22 3.02 8.19
N LYS A 56 -8.01 4.07 8.43
CA LYS A 56 -8.80 4.23 9.65
C LYS A 56 -10.18 3.57 9.55
N MET A 57 -10.75 3.57 8.36
CA MET A 57 -12.00 2.89 8.05
C MET A 57 -11.67 1.48 7.57
N ALA A 58 -11.44 0.56 8.51
CA ALA A 58 -11.29 -0.88 8.24
C ALA A 58 -12.54 -1.54 7.59
N ASP A 59 -13.51 -0.72 7.17
CA ASP A 59 -14.76 -1.06 6.53
C ASP A 59 -14.76 -0.50 5.11
N SER A 60 -14.27 -1.28 4.15
CA SER A 60 -14.65 -1.19 2.73
C SER A 60 -13.99 -2.31 1.94
N LYS A 61 -14.79 -3.08 1.19
CA LYS A 61 -14.43 -4.21 0.30
C LYS A 61 -13.54 -5.32 0.94
N PRO A 62 -13.91 -6.60 0.88
CA PRO A 62 -13.16 -7.73 1.45
C PRO A 62 -11.66 -7.77 1.07
N ARG A 63 -11.33 -7.26 -0.11
CA ARG A 63 -9.96 -7.20 -0.62
C ARG A 63 -9.05 -6.23 0.15
N LEU A 64 -9.56 -5.07 0.59
CA LEU A 64 -8.77 -4.09 1.32
C LEU A 64 -8.48 -4.59 2.74
N ILE A 65 -9.46 -5.26 3.36
CA ILE A 65 -9.30 -5.93 4.65
C ILE A 65 -8.18 -6.98 4.58
N ARG A 66 -8.15 -7.79 3.51
CA ARG A 66 -7.08 -8.80 3.31
C ARG A 66 -5.67 -8.20 3.23
N TRP A 67 -5.52 -6.96 2.80
CA TRP A 67 -4.22 -6.30 2.73
C TRP A 67 -3.81 -5.62 4.04
N MET A 68 -4.75 -5.45 4.97
CA MET A 68 -4.52 -4.89 6.31
C MET A 68 -4.28 -5.96 7.38
N LEU A 69 -4.69 -7.22 7.12
CA LEU A 69 -4.40 -8.41 7.95
C LEU A 69 -2.99 -8.94 7.70
#